data_AF-A0A7W6E7Z3-F1
#
_entry.id   AF-A0A7W6E7Z3-F1
#
_cell.length_a   1.000
_cell.length_b   1.000
_cell.length_c   1.000
_cell.angle_alpha   90.00
_cell.angle_beta   90.00
_cell.angle_gamma   90.00
#
_symmetry.space_group_name_H-M   'P 1'
#
loop_
_entity.id
_entity.type
_entity.pdbx_description
1 polymer ?
#
loop_
_entity_poly.entity_id
_entity_poly.type
_entity_poly.pdbx_seq_one_letter_code
_entity_poly.pdbx_strand_id
1 'polypeptide(L)'
;MSLRGNAGKPRPGVIVHASELLRPGQPILVCPLTSVLLDDAVTRPTIEPTQTNGLRMVSQVMVNRMTSAEAGQLGTIVGTLSDEDMTKIDLAMMILLGLAHRLAGQT
;
A
#
# COMPACT_ATOMS: atom_id res chain seq x y z
N MET A 1 5.67 7.03 8.29
CA MET A 1 5.64 6.18 9.51
C MET A 1 6.63 5.02 9.39
N SER A 2 7.34 4.62 10.44
CA SER A 2 8.00 3.30 10.44
C SER A 2 7.00 2.27 10.97
N LEU A 3 6.59 1.33 10.13
CA LEU A 3 6.10 0.04 10.62
C LEU A 3 7.21 -0.55 11.48
N ARG A 4 6.92 -0.91 12.73
CA ARG A 4 7.90 -1.55 13.62
C ARG A 4 8.11 -2.99 13.16
N GLY A 5 8.80 -3.11 12.03
CA GLY A 5 9.28 -4.31 11.36
C GLY A 5 10.56 -3.94 10.60
N ASN A 6 11.70 -4.13 11.27
CA ASN A 6 13.06 -4.26 10.72
C ASN A 6 13.67 -3.16 9.80
N ALA A 7 13.21 -1.91 9.81
CA ALA A 7 13.96 -0.83 9.13
C ALA A 7 13.77 0.51 9.85
N GLY A 8 14.78 0.92 10.63
CA GLY A 8 14.77 2.07 11.54
C GLY A 8 14.62 3.47 10.95
N LYS A 9 13.94 3.65 9.81
CA LYS A 9 13.58 4.97 9.25
C LYS A 9 12.07 5.04 8.97
N PRO A 10 11.38 6.13 9.34
CA PRO A 10 10.00 6.35 8.92
C PRO A 10 9.89 6.35 7.39
N ARG A 11 8.95 5.60 6.83
CA ARG A 11 8.67 5.56 5.39
C ARG A 11 7.20 5.87 5.11
N PRO A 12 6.84 6.42 3.96
CA PRO A 12 5.44 6.46 3.54
C PRO A 12 4.86 5.04 3.41
N GLY A 13 3.56 4.91 3.59
CA GLY A 13 2.81 3.68 3.35
C GLY A 13 1.42 4.03 2.85
N VAL A 14 0.86 3.16 2.01
CA VAL A 14 -0.48 3.30 1.46
C VAL A 14 -1.46 2.58 2.38
N ILE A 15 -2.53 3.26 2.79
CA ILE A 15 -3.64 2.62 3.51
C ILE A 15 -4.48 1.84 2.49
N VAL A 16 -4.70 0.56 2.76
CA VAL A 16 -5.50 -0.34 1.90
C VAL A 16 -6.72 -0.91 2.60
N HIS A 17 -6.95 -0.48 3.85
CA HIS A 17 -8.11 -0.88 4.63
C HIS A 17 -9.38 -0.19 4.09
N ALA A 18 -10.42 -0.97 3.82
CA ALA A 18 -11.72 -0.45 3.39
C ALA A 18 -12.28 0.55 4.42
N SER A 19 -12.62 1.75 3.96
CA SER A 19 -12.99 2.87 4.85
C SER A 19 -14.24 2.55 5.68
N GLU A 20 -15.19 1.78 5.13
CA GLU A 20 -16.43 1.36 5.79
C GLU A 20 -16.19 0.35 6.92
N LEU A 21 -15.03 -0.31 6.92
CA LEU A 21 -14.61 -1.29 7.93
C LEU A 21 -13.65 -0.71 8.96
N LEU A 22 -13.28 0.57 8.84
CA LEU A 22 -12.46 1.23 9.86
C LEU A 22 -13.25 1.40 11.15
N ARG A 23 -12.62 1.08 12.29
CA ARG A 23 -13.20 1.27 13.62
C ARG A 23 -12.15 1.91 14.54
N PRO A 24 -12.56 2.80 15.47
CA PRO A 24 -11.63 3.37 16.45
C PRO A 24 -10.91 2.28 17.25
N GLY A 25 -9.60 2.44 17.42
CA GLY A 25 -8.77 1.51 18.21
C GLY A 25 -8.49 0.16 17.54
N GLN A 26 -8.88 -0.04 16.28
CA GLN A 26 -8.46 -1.18 15.50
C GLN A 26 -7.24 -0.83 14.63
N PRO A 27 -6.35 -1.80 14.38
CA PRO A 27 -5.22 -1.56 13.52
C PRO A 27 -5.67 -1.44 12.07
N ILE A 28 -4.89 -0.69 11.30
CA ILE A 28 -5.16 -0.31 9.92
C ILE A 28 -4.22 -1.08 9.00
N LEU A 29 -4.76 -1.68 7.95
CA LEU A 29 -3.96 -2.35 6.93
C LEU A 29 -3.23 -1.34 6.05
N VAL A 30 -1.91 -1.51 5.94
CA VAL A 30 -1.04 -0.62 5.18
C VAL A 30 0.00 -1.39 4.36
N CYS A 31 0.33 -0.86 3.18
CA CYS A 31 1.39 -1.34 2.31
C CYS A 31 2.57 -0.34 2.33
N PRO A 32 3.78 -0.75 2.74
CA PRO A 32 4.94 0.14 2.73
C PRO A 32 5.32 0.62 1.33
N LEU A 33 5.84 1.84 1.23
CA LEU A 33 6.48 2.35 0.01
C LEU A 33 8.00 2.25 0.09
N THR A 34 8.65 2.04 -1.06
CA THR A 34 10.09 2.10 -1.22
C THR A 34 10.48 2.78 -2.52
N SER A 35 11.54 3.58 -2.50
CA SER A 35 12.14 4.15 -3.72
C SER A 35 13.30 3.31 -4.24
N VAL A 36 13.58 2.16 -3.59
CA VAL A 36 14.41 1.10 -4.16
C VAL A 36 13.52 0.29 -5.10
N LEU A 37 13.69 0.52 -6.40
CA LEU A 37 12.89 -0.08 -7.45
C LEU A 37 13.42 -1.47 -7.79
N LEU A 38 12.50 -2.42 -7.95
CA LEU A 38 12.80 -3.77 -8.44
C LEU A 38 11.92 -4.07 -9.65
N ASP A 39 12.41 -4.94 -10.52
CA ASP A 39 11.65 -5.45 -11.67
C ASP A 39 10.66 -6.54 -11.21
N ASP A 40 9.58 -6.09 -10.58
CA ASP A 40 8.48 -6.91 -10.09
C ASP A 40 7.19 -6.11 -10.12
N ALA A 41 6.69 -5.82 -11.33
CA ALA A 41 5.47 -5.04 -11.49
C ALA A 41 4.23 -5.72 -10.85
N VAL A 42 4.28 -7.04 -10.65
CA VAL A 42 3.16 -7.81 -10.11
C VAL A 42 2.95 -7.55 -8.63
N THR A 43 4.02 -7.57 -7.82
CA THR A 43 3.91 -7.32 -6.37
C THR A 43 4.46 -5.95 -5.94
N ARG A 44 4.94 -5.15 -6.91
CA ARG A 44 5.45 -3.81 -6.70
C ARG A 44 4.93 -2.80 -7.72
N PRO A 45 3.64 -2.42 -7.66
CA PRO A 45 3.10 -1.32 -8.46
C PRO A 45 3.94 -0.05 -8.30
N THR A 46 4.35 0.53 -9.42
CA THR A 46 5.11 1.78 -9.47
C THR A 46 4.16 2.98 -9.41
N ILE A 47 4.52 3.95 -8.57
CA ILE A 47 3.81 5.20 -8.35
C ILE A 47 4.74 6.36 -8.70
N GLU A 48 4.28 7.21 -9.62
CA GLU A 48 4.97 8.43 -10.00
C GLU A 48 4.71 9.55 -8.97
N PRO A 49 5.69 10.43 -8.69
CA PRO A 49 5.48 11.53 -7.77
C PRO A 49 4.55 12.58 -8.36
N THR A 50 3.56 13.00 -7.58
CA THR A 50 2.64 14.07 -7.93
C THR A 50 2.49 15.05 -6.77
N GLN A 51 1.95 16.24 -7.06
CA GLN A 51 1.64 17.21 -6.00
C GLN A 51 0.59 16.65 -5.02
N THR A 52 -0.34 15.83 -5.49
CA THR A 52 -1.45 15.30 -4.68
C THR A 52 -1.03 14.12 -3.80
N ASN A 53 -0.13 13.25 -4.28
CA ASN A 53 0.32 12.08 -3.52
C ASN A 53 1.48 12.37 -2.56
N GLY A 54 2.15 13.53 -2.73
CA GLY A 54 3.21 14.00 -1.83
C GLY A 54 4.50 13.18 -1.89
N LEU A 55 4.64 12.28 -2.87
CA LEU A 55 5.89 11.57 -3.11
C LEU A 55 6.91 12.53 -3.75
N ARG A 56 8.18 12.36 -3.38
CA ARG A 56 9.28 13.18 -3.90
C ARG A 56 10.05 12.52 -5.04
N MET A 57 9.87 11.21 -5.19
CA MET A 57 10.55 10.38 -6.17
C MET A 57 9.68 9.17 -6.49
N VAL A 58 9.93 8.58 -7.66
CA VAL A 58 9.29 7.32 -8.08
C VAL A 58 9.44 6.29 -6.98
N SER A 59 8.33 5.66 -6.61
CA SER A 59 8.29 4.71 -5.51
C SER A 59 7.41 3.53 -5.86
N GLN A 60 7.70 2.39 -5.27
CA GLN A 60 6.93 1.17 -5.43
C GLN A 60 6.18 0.83 -4.15
N VAL A 61 4.91 0.46 -4.30
CA VAL A 61 4.07 -0.07 -3.22
C VAL A 61 4.43 -1.53 -3.02
N MET A 62 4.80 -1.91 -1.80
CA MET A 62 5.19 -3.28 -1.49
C MET A 62 3.98 -4.09 -1.02
N VAL A 63 3.11 -4.52 -1.94
CA VAL A 63 1.89 -5.25 -1.56
C VAL A 63 2.20 -6.57 -0.85
N ASN A 64 3.34 -7.20 -1.18
CA ASN A 64 3.84 -8.40 -0.49
C ASN A 64 4.35 -8.16 0.94
N ARG A 65 4.43 -6.90 1.38
CA ARG A 65 4.76 -6.52 2.77
C ARG A 65 3.62 -5.77 3.43
N MET A 66 2.38 -6.00 2.99
CA MET A 66 1.20 -5.55 3.70
C MET A 66 1.27 -5.96 5.18
N THR A 67 0.91 -5.05 6.05
CA THR A 67 0.95 -5.26 7.49
C THR A 67 -0.10 -4.42 8.19
N SER A 68 -0.29 -4.70 9.48
CA SER A 68 -1.25 -4.03 10.34
C SER A 68 -0.51 -2.98 11.19
N ALA A 69 -1.01 -1.75 11.21
CA ALA A 69 -0.44 -0.64 11.96
C ALA A 69 -1.47 -0.07 12.93
N GLU A 70 -1.10 0.09 14.20
CA GLU A 70 -1.94 0.81 15.15
C GLU A 70 -1.99 2.31 14.80
N ALA A 71 -3.12 2.97 15.10
CA ALA A 71 -3.30 4.39 14.80
C ALA A 71 -2.17 5.26 15.38
N GLY A 72 -1.72 4.97 16.60
CA GLY A 72 -0.60 5.70 17.25
C GLY A 72 0.77 5.43 16.64
N GLN A 73 0.89 4.42 15.78
CA GLN A 73 2.12 4.17 15.04
C GLN A 73 2.11 4.98 13.71
N LEU A 74 0.92 5.31 13.15
CA LEU A 74 0.75 6.13 11.95
C LEU A 74 1.17 7.59 12.18
N GLY A 75 1.85 8.13 11.17
CA GLY A 75 2.30 9.52 11.17
C GLY A 75 1.29 10.42 10.45
N THR A 76 1.78 11.53 9.93
CA THR A 76 0.94 12.44 9.12
C THR A 76 0.60 11.82 7.77
N ILE A 77 -0.59 12.15 7.27
CA ILE A 77 -0.97 11.92 5.87
C ILE A 77 -0.07 12.81 5.00
N VAL A 78 0.59 12.22 4.00
CA VAL A 78 1.50 12.93 3.09
C VAL A 78 0.84 13.32 1.77
N GLY A 79 -0.30 12.69 1.45
CA GLY A 79 -1.04 12.92 0.22
C GLY A 79 -2.04 11.78 -0.03
N THR A 80 -2.64 11.81 -1.22
CA THR A 80 -3.64 10.85 -1.68
C THR A 80 -3.27 10.33 -3.07
N LEU A 81 -3.37 9.02 -3.28
CA LEU A 81 -3.16 8.39 -4.57
C LEU A 81 -4.36 8.63 -5.50
N SER A 82 -4.11 8.61 -6.81
CA SER A 82 -5.18 8.64 -7.80
C SER A 82 -5.95 7.31 -7.83
N ASP A 83 -7.16 7.33 -8.37
CA ASP A 83 -7.96 6.10 -8.55
C ASP A 83 -7.25 5.10 -9.47
N GLU A 84 -6.50 5.59 -10.46
CA GLU A 84 -5.70 4.75 -11.36
C GLU A 84 -4.61 4.00 -10.59
N ASP A 85 -3.90 4.70 -9.71
CA ASP A 85 -2.85 4.11 -8.88
C ASP A 85 -3.44 3.13 -7.84
N MET A 86 -4.57 3.46 -7.25
CA MET A 86 -5.31 2.54 -6.38
C MET A 86 -5.75 1.28 -7.12
N THR A 87 -6.24 1.41 -8.36
CA THR A 87 -6.61 0.26 -9.20
C THR A 87 -5.42 -0.67 -9.46
N LYS A 88 -4.22 -0.12 -9.73
CA LYS A 88 -2.99 -0.93 -9.88
C LYS A 88 -2.68 -1.71 -8.61
N ILE A 89 -2.87 -1.08 -7.44
CA ILE A 89 -2.64 -1.70 -6.14
C ILE A 89 -3.66 -2.81 -5.87
N ASP A 90 -4.94 -2.57 -6.17
CA ASP A 90 -6.01 -3.56 -6.01
C ASP A 90 -5.77 -4.81 -6.84
N LEU A 91 -5.42 -4.64 -8.12
CA LEU A 91 -5.06 -5.76 -9.00
C LEU A 91 -3.85 -6.54 -8.48
N ALA A 92 -2.80 -5.83 -8.05
CA ALA A 92 -1.62 -6.47 -7.46
C ALA A 92 -1.97 -7.26 -6.18
N MET A 93 -2.84 -6.72 -5.32
CA MET A 93 -3.32 -7.42 -4.13
C MET A 93 -4.17 -8.64 -4.50
N MET A 94 -5.06 -8.53 -5.49
CA MET A 94 -5.86 -9.65 -5.97
C MET A 94 -4.99 -10.79 -6.51
N ILE A 95 -3.92 -10.48 -7.23
CA ILE A 95 -2.97 -11.47 -7.74
C ILE A 95 -2.18 -12.09 -6.59
N LEU A 96 -1.60 -11.25 -5.72
CA LEU A 96 -0.81 -11.70 -4.55
C LEU A 96 -1.60 -12.64 -3.64
N LEU A 97 -2.87 -12.34 -3.39
CA LEU A 97 -3.75 -13.14 -2.52
C LEU A 97 -4.43 -14.31 -3.26
N GLY A 98 -4.11 -14.52 -4.54
CA GLY A 98 -4.74 -15.56 -5.37
C GLY A 98 -6.26 -15.38 -5.53
N LEU A 99 -6.78 -14.16 -5.36
CA LEU A 99 -8.20 -13.84 -5.52
C LEU A 99 -8.60 -13.78 -6.99
N ALA A 100 -7.72 -13.27 -7.85
CA ALA A 100 -7.98 -13.18 -9.30
C ALA A 100 -8.35 -14.55 -9.89
N HIS A 101 -7.61 -15.60 -9.54
CA HIS A 101 -7.91 -16.97 -9.99
C HIS A 101 -9.19 -17.54 -9.35
N ARG A 102 -9.37 -17.37 -8.04
CA ARG A 102 -10.54 -17.89 -7.30
C ARG A 102 -11.87 -17.26 -7.73
N LEU A 103 -11.84 -16.02 -8.18
CA LEU A 103 -13.03 -15.32 -8.69
C LEU A 103 -13.28 -15.63 -10.18
N ALA A 104 -12.23 -15.89 -10.97
CA ALA A 104 -12.37 -16.28 -12.38
C ALA A 104 -12.92 -17.71 -12.56
N GLY A 105 -12.62 -18.64 -11.63
CA GLY A 105 -13.11 -20.02 -11.68
C GLY A 105 -14.55 -20.23 -11.17
N GLN A 106 -15.31 -19.15 -10.93
CA GLN A 106 -16.72 -19.19 -10.48
C GLN A 106 -17.72 -18.83 -11.58
N THR A 107 -17.25 -18.77 -12.83
CA THR A 107 -18.06 -18.64 -14.07
C THR A 107 -17.92 -19.91 -14.89
#